data_AF-A0A966HWA7-F1
#
_entry.id   AF-A0A966HWA7-F1
#
_cell.length_a   1.000
_cell.length_b   1.000
_cell.length_c   1.000
_cell.angle_alpha   90.00
_cell.angle_beta   90.00
_cell.angle_gamma   90.00
#
_symmetry.space_group_name_H-M   'P 1'
#
loop_
_entity.id
_entity.type
_entity.pdbx_description
1 polymer ?
#
loop_
_entity_poly.entity_id
_entity_poly.type
_entity_poly.pdbx_seq_one_letter_code
_entity_poly.pdbx_strand_id
1 'polypeptide(L)' 'QATTTDFWGAMKKVGGPSTYVLGGAFNCGKAQPAQVAAVSHGCPAAIFEKINILNTVAEVGK' A
#
# COMPACT_ATOMS: atom_id res chain seq x y z
N GLN A 1 0.21 -3.51 -15.35
CA GLN A 1 0.28 -2.34 -14.45
C GLN A 1 -1.12 -1.75 -14.38
N ALA A 2 -1.75 -1.71 -13.20
CA ALA A 2 -3.09 -1.15 -13.02
C ALA A 2 -3.01 0.37 -12.88
N THR A 3 -4.03 1.09 -13.35
CA THR A 3 -4.15 2.52 -13.00
C THR A 3 -4.49 2.64 -11.52
N THR A 4 -4.02 3.69 -10.84
CA THR A 4 -4.29 3.91 -9.41
C THR A 4 -5.79 3.84 -9.12
N THR A 5 -6.63 4.36 -10.02
CA THR A 5 -8.09 4.32 -9.91
C THR A 5 -8.67 2.91 -9.97
N ASP A 6 -8.15 2.03 -10.85
CA ASP A 6 -8.66 0.65 -10.96
C ASP A 6 -8.37 -0.15 -9.69
N PHE A 7 -7.16 0.03 -9.11
CA PHE A 7 -6.78 -0.62 -7.87
C PHE A 7 -7.69 -0.21 -6.70
N TRP A 8 -7.87 1.11 -6.50
CA TRP A 8 -8.72 1.61 -5.43
C TRP A 8 -10.20 1.31 -5.67
N GLY A 9 -10.66 1.31 -6.92
CA GLY A 9 -12.01 0.89 -7.31
C GLY A 9 -12.29 -0.59 -7.05
N ALA A 10 -11.25 -1.42 -6.95
CA ALA A 10 -11.37 -2.84 -6.62
C ALA A 10 -11.42 -3.14 -5.11
N MET A 11 -11.40 -2.11 -4.26
CA MET A 11 -11.55 -2.27 -2.81
C MET A 11 -12.97 -2.74 -2.46
N LYS A 12 -13.08 -3.94 -1.92
CA LYS A 12 -14.36 -4.54 -1.53
C LYS A 12 -14.81 -4.14 -0.13
N LYS A 13 -13.86 -4.02 0.80
CA LYS A 13 -14.16 -3.78 2.23
C LYS A 13 -13.01 -3.11 2.96
N VAL A 14 -13.37 -2.27 3.92
CA VAL A 14 -12.47 -1.69 4.94
C VAL A 14 -12.73 -2.38 6.27
N GLY A 15 -11.66 -2.72 6.98
CA GLY A 15 -11.67 -3.37 8.28
C GLY A 15 -12.19 -2.45 9.39
N GLY A 16 -12.70 -3.06 10.45
CA GLY A 16 -13.19 -2.33 11.62
C GLY A 16 -12.05 -1.74 12.48
N PRO A 17 -12.41 -1.00 13.55
CA PRO A 17 -11.43 -0.34 14.42
C PRO A 17 -10.37 -1.29 15.02
N SER A 18 -10.73 -2.55 15.27
CA SER A 18 -9.81 -3.57 15.78
C SER A 18 -8.66 -3.92 14.84
N THR A 19 -8.75 -3.55 13.56
CA THR A 19 -7.71 -3.79 12.55
C THR A 19 -6.84 -2.57 12.28
N TYR A 20 -7.12 -1.45 12.94
CA TYR A 20 -6.38 -0.21 12.72
C TYR A 20 -4.99 -0.27 13.34
N VAL A 21 -3.99 0.12 12.56
CA VAL A 21 -2.60 0.26 13.01
C VAL A 21 -2.07 1.63 12.60
N LEU A 22 -1.42 2.33 13.53
CA LEU A 22 -0.69 3.57 13.26
C LEU A 22 0.80 3.27 13.10
N GLY A 23 1.29 3.40 11.87
CA GLY A 23 2.72 3.33 11.56
C GLY A 23 3.36 4.72 11.51
N GLY A 24 4.67 4.78 11.71
CA GLY A 24 5.44 6.01 11.60
C GLY A 24 6.84 5.78 11.04
N ALA A 25 7.41 6.83 10.43
CA ALA A 25 8.78 6.85 9.92
C ALA A 25 9.43 8.22 10.19
N PHE A 26 10.73 8.22 10.47
CA PHE A 26 11.51 9.46 10.66
C PHE A 26 11.94 10.13 9.35
N ASN A 27 11.65 9.50 8.21
CA ASN A 27 11.92 10.03 6.88
C ASN A 27 10.59 10.31 6.16
N CYS A 28 10.61 11.27 5.22
CA CYS A 28 9.40 11.68 4.50
C CYS A 28 8.94 10.66 3.44
N GLY A 29 9.72 9.61 3.16
CA GLY A 29 9.42 8.62 2.12
C GLY A 29 9.42 9.15 0.68
N LYS A 30 9.59 10.46 0.46
CA LYS A 30 9.75 11.07 -0.86
C LYS A 30 11.15 10.75 -1.37
N ALA A 31 11.20 9.96 -2.45
CA ALA A 31 12.44 9.40 -2.99
C ALA A 31 13.51 10.47 -3.30
N GLN A 32 13.18 11.48 -4.12
CA GLN A 32 14.07 12.61 -4.39
C GLN A 32 13.31 13.94 -4.57
N PRO A 33 13.85 15.06 -4.08
CA PRO A 33 14.99 15.16 -3.15
C PRO A 33 14.65 14.53 -1.79
N ALA A 34 15.62 13.84 -1.17
CA ALA A 34 15.39 13.19 0.12
C ALA A 34 15.08 14.25 1.19
N GLN A 35 13.98 14.05 1.90
CA GLN A 35 13.53 14.94 2.98
C GLN A 35 13.43 14.18 4.29
N VAL A 36 13.99 14.76 5.35
CA VAL A 36 13.85 14.27 6.72
C VAL A 36 12.66 14.97 7.34
N ALA A 37 11.63 14.19 7.67
CA ALA A 37 10.46 14.65 8.39
C ALA A 37 9.84 13.44 9.09
N ALA A 38 9.44 13.61 10.34
CA ALA A 38 8.63 12.61 11.02
C ALA A 38 7.25 12.56 10.34
N VAL A 39 6.87 11.40 9.84
CA VAL A 39 5.57 11.16 9.21
C VAL A 39 4.88 9.98 9.88
N SER A 40 3.56 10.01 9.92
CA SER A 40 2.74 8.90 10.39
C SER A 40 1.60 8.64 9.41
N HIS A 41 1.19 7.38 9.32
CA HIS A 41 0.01 6.99 8.56
C HIS A 41 -0.68 5.84 9.29
N GLY A 42 -1.98 5.98 9.50
CA GLY A 42 -2.80 4.93 10.07
C GLY A 42 -3.69 4.33 9.01
N CYS A 43 -3.78 3.00 9.00
CA CYS A 43 -4.72 2.31 8.13
C CYS A 43 -5.33 1.10 8.84
N PRO A 44 -6.63 0.84 8.63
CA PRO A 44 -7.23 -0.46 8.91
C PRO A 44 -6.83 -1.47 7.82
N ALA A 45 -7.10 -2.75 8.07
CA ALA A 45 -7.04 -3.75 7.01
C ALA A 45 -8.01 -3.41 5.87
N ALA A 46 -7.68 -3.77 4.63
CA ALA A 46 -8.55 -3.59 3.47
C ALA A 46 -8.50 -4.82 2.56
N ILE A 47 -9.64 -5.15 1.95
CA ILE A 47 -9.76 -6.27 1.02
C ILE A 47 -9.89 -5.69 -0.39
N PHE A 48 -8.99 -6.09 -1.28
CA PHE A 48 -9.02 -5.77 -2.70
C PHE A 48 -9.23 -7.06 -3.50
N GLU A 49 -10.19 -7.04 -4.41
CA GLU A 49 -10.49 -8.19 -5.26
C GLU A 49 -9.90 -8.00 -6.66
N LYS A 50 -9.69 -9.10 -7.40
CA LYS A 50 -9.27 -9.05 -8.82
C LYS A 50 -7.96 -8.29 -9.07
N ILE A 51 -7.06 -8.28 -8.10
CA ILE A 51 -5.71 -7.70 -8.24
C ILE A 51 -4.75 -8.76 -8.76
N ASN A 52 -4.04 -8.46 -9.84
CA ASN A 52 -2.95 -9.29 -10.32
C ASN A 52 -1.73 -9.13 -9.41
N ILE A 53 -1.22 -10.23 -8.86
CA ILE A 53 -0.03 -10.25 -8.01
C ILE A 53 1.13 -10.82 -8.81
N LEU A 54 2.19 -10.03 -8.96
CA LEU A 54 3.42 -10.49 -9.59
C LEU A 54 4.10 -11.52 -8.69
N ASN A 55 4.28 -12.74 -9.18
CA ASN A 55 5.01 -13.78 -8.46
C ASN A 55 6.47 -13.76 -8.88
N THR A 56 7.30 -13.05 -8.12
CA THR A 56 8.71 -12.88 -8.43
C THR A 56 9.51 -14.18 -8.42
N VAL A 57 9.07 -15.23 -7.74
CA VAL A 57 9.74 -16.54 -7.77
C VAL A 57 9.49 -17.26 -9.10
N ALA A 58 8.26 -17.19 -9.61
CA ALA A 58 7.86 -17.89 -10.85
C ALA A 58 8.14 -17.09 -12.13
N GLU A 59 8.29 -15.76 -12.00
CA GLU A 59 8.37 -14.83 -13.13
C GLU A 59 9.74 -14.15 -13.26
N VAL A 60 10.71 -14.47 -12.39
CA VAL A 60 12.09 -14.03 -12.56
C VAL A 60 12.67 -14.58 -13.86
N GLY A 61 13.16 -13.68 -14.73
CA GLY A 61 13.87 -14.03 -15.96
C GLY A 61 12.99 -14.44 -17.16
N LYS A 62 11.67 -14.28 -17.07
CA LYS A 62 10.79 -14.25 -18.25
C LYS A 62 10.80 -12.87 -18.92
#